data_AF-A0A7W1DY47-F1
#
_entry.id   AF-A0A7W1DY47-F1
#
_cell.length_a   1.000
_cell.length_b   1.000
_cell.length_c   1.000
_cell.angle_alpha   90.00
_cell.angle_beta   90.00
_cell.angle_gamma   90.00
#
_symmetry.space_group_name_H-M   'P 1'
#
loop_
_entity.id
_entity.type
_entity.pdbx_description
1 polymer ?
#
loop_
_entity_poly.entity_id
_entity_poly.type
_entity_poly.pdbx_seq_one_letter_code
_entity_poly.pdbx_strand_id
1 'polypeptide(L)'
;MAEGVAVADLLDRVQQGFVPLIREMPGFVAFHAFASDDGGVVSVSLFTDRAGADRSSERAASHIQGELAAYFAGPPEITRGEVGAHAVAAPPDQP
;
A
#
# COMPACT_ATOMS: atom_id res chain seq x y z
N MET A 1 -8.04 7.82 -22.26
CA MET A 1 -6.65 7.36 -22.43
C MET A 1 -5.66 7.96 -21.40
N ALA A 2 -6.03 8.98 -20.60
CA ALA A 2 -5.09 9.65 -19.68
C ALA A 2 -5.04 9.07 -18.25
N GLU A 3 -6.07 8.35 -17.79
CA GLU A 3 -6.13 7.80 -16.42
C GLU A 3 -5.11 6.68 -16.16
N GLY A 4 -4.93 5.75 -17.10
CA GLY A 4 -4.06 4.59 -16.90
C GLY A 4 -2.57 4.92 -16.79
N VAL A 5 -2.11 5.97 -17.46
CA VAL A 5 -0.69 6.41 -17.41
C VAL A 5 -0.39 7.07 -16.06
N ALA A 6 -1.30 7.90 -15.56
CA ALA A 6 -1.13 8.57 -14.27
C ALA A 6 -1.09 7.58 -13.09
N VAL A 7 -1.86 6.49 -13.16
CA VAL A 7 -1.88 5.47 -12.12
C VAL A 7 -0.62 4.60 -12.14
N ALA A 8 -0.12 4.22 -13.31
CA ALA A 8 1.14 3.48 -13.41
C ALA A 8 2.32 4.29 -12.83
N ASP A 9 2.43 5.57 -13.20
CA ASP A 9 3.46 6.47 -12.66
C ASP A 9 3.35 6.63 -11.14
N LEU A 10 2.12 6.70 -10.60
CA LEU A 10 1.87 6.75 -9.16
C LEU A 10 2.33 5.46 -8.46
N LEU A 11 1.99 4.29 -8.99
CA LEU A 11 2.41 3.01 -8.44
C LEU A 11 3.94 2.84 -8.46
N ASP A 12 4.61 3.31 -9.52
CA ASP A 12 6.08 3.32 -9.60
C ASP A 12 6.70 4.22 -8.52
N ARG A 13 6.12 5.40 -8.27
CA ARG A 13 6.56 6.29 -7.18
C ARG A 13 6.35 5.67 -5.81
N VAL A 14 5.21 5.02 -5.58
CA VAL A 14 4.94 4.27 -4.34
C VAL A 14 5.99 3.16 -4.16
N GLN A 15 6.30 2.43 -5.22
CA GLN A 15 7.28 1.34 -5.21
C GLN A 15 8.71 1.84 -4.89
N GLN A 16 9.08 3.03 -5.36
CA GLN A 16 10.43 3.58 -5.18
C GLN A 16 10.58 4.39 -3.88
N GLY A 17 9.53 5.09 -3.44
CA GLY A 17 9.55 5.95 -2.26
C GLY A 17 8.99 5.29 -1.00
N PHE A 18 7.75 4.80 -1.09
CA PHE A 18 7.02 4.31 0.09
C PHE A 18 7.40 2.89 0.50
N VAL A 19 7.53 1.98 -0.47
CA VAL A 19 7.79 0.55 -0.21
C VAL A 19 9.09 0.32 0.60
N PRO A 20 10.22 1.02 0.34
CA PRO A 20 11.39 0.91 1.19
C PRO A 20 11.13 1.33 2.65
N LEU A 21 10.40 2.43 2.85
CA LEU A 21 10.12 2.99 4.18
C LEU A 21 9.22 2.08 5.02
N ILE A 22 8.18 1.50 4.41
CA ILE A 22 7.27 0.59 5.11
C ILE A 22 7.92 -0.77 5.38
N ARG A 23 8.82 -1.23 4.50
CA ARG A 23 9.54 -2.49 4.65
C ARG A 23 10.49 -2.52 5.85
N GLU A 24 11.06 -1.38 6.22
CA GLU A 24 11.93 -1.24 7.40
C GLU A 24 11.15 -1.23 8.73
N MET A 25 9.81 -1.20 8.69
CA MET A 25 9.01 -1.14 9.90
C MET A 25 8.97 -2.51 10.60
N PRO A 26 9.17 -2.53 11.93
CA PRO A 26 9.03 -3.77 12.71
C PRO A 26 7.65 -4.41 12.49
N GLY A 27 7.67 -5.71 12.24
CA GLY A 27 6.45 -6.49 12.03
C GLY A 27 5.86 -6.42 10.62
N PHE A 28 6.52 -5.78 9.65
CA PHE A 28 6.07 -5.76 8.26
C PHE A 28 5.96 -7.17 7.66
N VAL A 29 4.81 -7.50 7.08
CA VAL A 29 4.55 -8.79 6.42
C VAL A 29 4.46 -8.60 4.91
N ALA A 30 3.59 -7.71 4.45
CA ALA A 30 3.37 -7.47 3.04
C ALA A 30 2.79 -6.08 2.77
N PHE A 31 3.03 -5.58 1.56
CA PHE A 31 2.39 -4.39 1.00
C PHE A 31 1.92 -4.70 -0.42
N HIS A 32 0.69 -4.33 -0.73
CA HIS A 32 0.11 -4.43 -2.05
C HIS A 32 -0.52 -3.10 -2.42
N ALA A 33 -0.30 -2.62 -3.64
CA ALA A 33 -1.00 -1.47 -4.17
C ALA A 33 -1.50 -1.81 -5.58
N PHE A 34 -2.70 -1.35 -5.91
CA PHE A 34 -3.34 -1.62 -7.19
C PHE A 34 -4.30 -0.50 -7.58
N ALA A 35 -4.52 -0.37 -8.89
CA ALA A 35 -5.57 0.47 -9.43
C ALA A 35 -6.93 -0.19 -9.20
N SER A 36 -7.90 0.55 -8.68
CA SER A 36 -9.28 0.09 -8.58
C SER A 36 -10.07 0.42 -9.86
N ASP A 37 -11.15 -0.31 -10.11
CA ASP A 37 -11.98 -0.15 -11.31
C ASP A 37 -12.69 1.21 -11.38
N ASP A 38 -12.79 1.91 -10.25
CA ASP A 38 -13.34 3.27 -10.13
C ASP A 38 -12.31 4.38 -10.42
N GLY A 39 -11.11 4.03 -10.87
CA GLY A 39 -10.04 4.98 -11.18
C GLY A 39 -9.21 5.42 -9.96
N GLY A 40 -9.48 4.85 -8.79
CA GLY A 40 -8.70 5.06 -7.58
C GLY A 40 -7.43 4.21 -7.50
N VAL A 41 -6.65 4.44 -6.44
CA VAL A 41 -5.55 3.55 -6.02
C VAL A 41 -5.82 3.06 -4.62
N VAL A 42 -5.78 1.74 -4.46
CA VAL A 42 -5.92 1.08 -3.16
C VAL A 42 -4.55 0.55 -2.74
N SER A 43 -4.23 0.72 -1.46
CA SER A 43 -3.07 0.08 -0.85
C SER A 43 -3.47 -0.73 0.37
N VAL A 44 -2.86 -1.90 0.52
CA VAL A 44 -3.08 -2.84 1.62
C VAL A 44 -1.73 -3.12 2.24
N SER A 45 -1.64 -2.96 3.55
CA SER A 45 -0.43 -3.28 4.32
C SER A 45 -0.76 -4.26 5.43
N LEU A 46 0.09 -5.27 5.59
CA LEU A 46 -0.08 -6.35 6.56
C LEU A 46 1.08 -6.32 7.56
N PHE A 47 0.74 -6.45 8.84
CA PHE A 47 1.69 -6.44 9.95
C PHE A 47 1.42 -7.59 10.92
N THR A 48 2.47 -8.05 11.61
CA THR A 48 2.39 -9.10 12.64
C THR A 48 1.69 -8.62 13.91
N ASP A 49 1.65 -7.31 14.14
CA ASP A 49 1.03 -6.71 15.32
C ASP A 49 0.29 -5.41 14.98
N ARG A 50 -0.72 -5.11 15.80
CA ARG A 50 -1.58 -3.94 15.64
C ARG A 50 -0.82 -2.62 15.75
N ALA A 51 0.21 -2.56 16.59
CA ALA A 51 1.03 -1.37 16.75
C ALA A 51 1.87 -1.06 15.49
N GLY A 52 2.28 -2.09 14.74
CA GLY A 52 2.92 -1.99 13.44
C GLY A 52 1.96 -1.45 12.38
N ALA A 53 0.73 -1.97 12.34
CA ALA A 53 -0.32 -1.49 11.43
C ALA A 53 -0.70 -0.02 11.67
N ASP A 54 -0.80 0.40 12.94
CA ASP A 54 -1.15 1.77 13.31
C ASP A 54 -0.04 2.77 12.94
N ARG A 55 1.21 2.45 13.28
CA ARG A 55 2.37 3.28 12.89
C ARG A 55 2.57 3.34 11.38
N SER A 56 2.27 2.25 10.68
CA SER A 56 2.34 2.21 9.23
C SER A 56 1.29 3.11 8.60
N SER A 57 0.06 3.08 9.11
CA SER A 57 -1.02 3.95 8.64
C SER A 57 -0.68 5.43 8.80
N GLU A 58 -0.08 5.82 9.92
CA GLU A 58 0.36 7.22 10.16
C GLU A 58 1.49 7.65 9.21
N ARG A 59 2.48 6.77 8.98
CA ARG A 59 3.56 7.06 8.03
C ARG A 59 3.09 7.06 6.57
N ALA A 60 2.20 6.14 6.20
CA ALA A 60 1.55 6.12 4.89
C ALA A 60 0.79 7.42 4.65
N ALA A 61 -0.02 7.85 5.61
CA ALA A 61 -0.76 9.11 5.53
C ALA A 61 0.19 10.30 5.37
N SER A 62 1.29 10.36 6.13
CA SER A 62 2.28 11.44 6.03
C SER A 62 3.01 11.46 4.69
N HIS A 63 3.42 10.29 4.18
CA HIS A 63 4.10 10.17 2.88
C HIS A 63 3.15 10.52 1.71
N ILE A 64 1.89 10.07 1.78
CA ILE A 64 0.85 10.38 0.79
C ILE A 64 0.50 11.87 0.82
N GLN A 65 0.33 12.48 2.00
CA GLN A 65 0.02 13.91 2.13
C GLN A 65 1.17 14.83 1.73
N GLY A 66 2.41 14.36 1.74
CA GLY A 66 3.57 15.11 1.29
C GLY A 66 3.79 15.00 -0.22
N GLU A 67 4.30 13.85 -0.67
CA GLU A 67 4.85 13.70 -2.03
C GLU A 67 3.79 13.34 -3.07
N LEU A 68 2.68 12.73 -2.64
CA LEU A 68 1.68 12.18 -3.55
C LEU A 68 0.35 12.94 -3.50
N ALA A 69 0.24 14.00 -2.71
CA ALA A 69 -1.00 14.77 -2.54
C ALA A 69 -1.53 15.34 -3.87
N ALA A 70 -0.64 15.64 -4.82
CA ALA A 70 -1.02 16.11 -6.16
C ALA A 70 -1.75 15.06 -7.01
N TYR A 71 -1.67 13.78 -6.65
CA TYR A 71 -2.34 12.68 -7.35
C TYR A 71 -3.74 12.37 -6.81
N PHE A 72 -4.11 12.94 -5.66
CA PHE A 72 -5.37 12.61 -4.99
C PHE A 72 -6.23 13.86 -4.79
N ALA A 73 -7.52 13.74 -5.09
CA ALA A 73 -8.49 14.84 -4.94
C ALA A 73 -8.85 15.13 -3.48
N GLY A 74 -8.44 14.28 -2.53
CA GLY A 74 -8.76 14.38 -1.12
C GLY A 74 -7.90 13.46 -0.25
N PRO A 75 -8.08 13.51 1.08
CA PRO A 75 -7.34 12.66 2.00
C PRO A 75 -7.66 11.17 1.74
N PRO A 76 -6.70 10.26 1.96
CA PRO A 76 -6.95 8.83 1.81
C PRO A 76 -7.94 8.34 2.87
N GLU A 77 -8.83 7.44 2.48
CA GLU A 77 -9.64 6.66 3.42
C GLU A 77 -8.78 5.53 4.01
N ILE A 78 -8.76 5.39 5.33
CA ILE A 78 -7.96 4.39 6.03
C ILE A 78 -8.87 3.46 6.83
N THR A 79 -8.89 2.18 6.44
CA THR A 79 -9.59 1.11 7.16
C THR A 79 -8.59 0.17 7.85
N ARG A 80 -8.96 -0.33 9.04
CA ARG A 80 -8.13 -1.27 9.83
C ARG A 80 -8.97 -2.47 10.27
N GLY A 81 -8.36 -3.65 10.28
CA GLY A 81 -9.00 -4.89 10.74
C GLY A 81 -8.00 -6.02 10.98
N GLU A 82 -8.42 -7.03 11.72
CA GLU A 82 -7.64 -8.25 11.92
C GLU A 82 -7.89 -9.24 10.78
N VAL A 83 -6.82 -9.89 10.30
CA VAL A 83 -6.92 -10.92 9.26
C VAL A 83 -7.46 -12.21 9.88
N GLY A 84 -8.74 -12.51 9.66
CA GLY A 84 -9.37 -13.73 10.17
C GLY A 84 -9.18 -14.98 9.29
N ALA A 85 -9.04 -14.80 7.98
CA ALA A 85 -8.82 -15.89 7.02
C ALA A 85 -7.90 -15.41 5.88
N HIS A 86 -6.95 -16.25 5.46
CA HIS A 86 -6.04 -15.97 4.35
C HIS A 86 -5.50 -17.26 3.73
N ALA A 87 -5.07 -17.18 2.47
CA ALA A 87 -4.35 -18.25 1.78
C ALA A 87 -3.26 -17.63 0.90
N VAL A 88 -2.12 -18.30 0.78
CA VAL A 88 -1.03 -17.95 -0.14
C VAL A 88 -0.80 -19.16 -1.03
N ALA A 89 -0.60 -18.94 -2.34
CA ALA A 89 -0.24 -20.03 -3.23
C ALA A 89 1.06 -20.70 -2.72
N ALA A 90 1.09 -22.04 -2.73
CA ALA A 90 2.34 -22.74 -2.50
C ALA A 90 3.35 -22.27 -3.56
N PRO A 91 4.62 -22.02 -3.18
CA PRO A 91 5.64 -21.72 -4.16
C PRO A 91 5.63 -22.85 -5.21
N PRO A 92 5.72 -22.54 -6.51
CA PRO A 92 5.80 -23.59 -7.52
C PRO A 92 6.99 -24.49 -7.18
N ASP A 93 6.78 -25.80 -7.18
CA ASP A 93 7.86 -26.79 -7.03
C ASP A 93 8.95 -26.43 -8.06
N GLN A 94 10.09 -25.96 -7.58
CA GLN A 94 11.23 -25.68 -8.44
C GLN A 94 11.82 -27.02 -8.86
N PRO A 95 12.00 -27.27 -10.18
CA PRO A 95 12.61 -28.50 -10.67
C PRO A 95 14.09 -28.63 -10.28
#